data_AF-A0A2J6I672-F1
#
_entry.id   AF-A0A2J6I672-F1
#
_cell.length_a   1.000
_cell.length_b   1.000
_cell.length_c   1.000
_cell.angle_alpha   90.00
_cell.angle_beta   90.00
_cell.angle_gamma   90.00
#
_symmetry.space_group_name_H-M   'P 1'
#
loop_
_entity.id
_entity.type
_entity.pdbx_description
1 polymer ?
#
loop_
_entity_poly.entity_id
_entity_poly.type
_entity_poly.pdbx_seq_one_letter_code
_entity_poly.pdbx_strand_id
1 'polypeptide(L)' 'EIRIITTFKSIRILCFFDQGDLIVLTNCFIKKSQKTPRKEIKMAEKLKKEYINEKYGGK' A
#
# COMPACT_ATOMS: atom_id res chain seq x y z
N GLU A 1 -6.57 -3.38 -0.71
CA GLU A 1 -5.71 -3.74 0.44
C GLU A 1 -5.69 -5.26 0.58
N ILE A 2 -4.52 -5.83 0.90
CA ILE A 2 -4.36 -7.25 1.18
C ILE A 2 -4.45 -7.44 2.70
N ARG A 3 -5.25 -8.42 3.14
CA ARG A 3 -5.42 -8.74 4.56
C ARG A 3 -4.75 -10.07 4.86
N ILE A 4 -3.81 -10.03 5.80
CA ILE A 4 -3.11 -11.22 6.29
C ILE A 4 -3.49 -11.39 7.75
N ILE A 5 -4.03 -12.56 8.09
CA ILE A 5 -4.41 -12.90 9.46
C ILE A 5 -3.53 -14.07 9.86
N THR A 6 -2.71 -13.85 10.88
CA THR A 6 -1.95 -14.90 11.58
C THR A 6 -2.53 -15.07 12.97
N THR A 7 -2.19 -16.17 13.65
CA THR A 7 -2.62 -16.48 15.01
C THR A 7 -2.36 -15.34 16.00
N PHE A 8 -1.30 -14.55 15.77
CA PHE A 8 -0.85 -13.51 16.70
C PHE A 8 -1.07 -12.08 16.18
N LYS A 9 -1.19 -11.88 14.87
CA LYS A 9 -1.18 -10.55 14.25
C LYS A 9 -2.11 -10.47 13.06
N SER A 10 -2.87 -9.38 13.00
CA SER A 10 -3.59 -8.95 11.80
C SER A 10 -2.76 -7.89 11.08
N ILE A 11 -2.41 -8.13 9.82
CA ILE A 11 -1.57 -7.26 9.00
C ILE A 11 -2.40 -6.79 7.81
N ARG A 12 -2.27 -5.52 7.46
CA ARG A 12 -2.86 -4.93 6.28
C ARG A 12 -1.77 -4.36 5.40
N ILE A 13 -1.76 -4.79 4.14
CA ILE A 13 -0.85 -4.26 3.13
C ILE A 13 -1.67 -3.41 2.17
N LEU A 14 -1.30 -2.14 2.06
CA LEU A 14 -1.79 -1.25 1.02
C LEU A 14 -1.01 -1.56 -0.27
N CYS A 15 -1.78 -1.83 -1.31
CA CYS A 15 -1.27 -2.14 -2.63
C CYS A 15 -2.18 -1.51 -3.67
N PHE A 16 -1.65 -1.33 -4.87
CA PHE A 16 -2.42 -0.92 -6.03
C PHE A 16 -2.04 -1.79 -7.23
N PHE A 17 -2.98 -1.93 -8.15
CA PHE A 17 -2.72 -2.53 -9.43
C PHE A 17 -2.10 -1.49 -10.35
N ASP A 18 -1.02 -1.88 -10.99
CA ASP A 18 -0.38 -1.15 -12.08
C ASP A 18 -0.59 -1.94 -13.38
N GLN A 19 -0.61 -1.25 -14.53
CA GLN A 19 -1.16 -1.78 -15.79
C GLN A 19 -0.87 -3.28 -16.03
N GLY A 20 -1.94 -4.06 -16.20
CA GLY A 20 -1.90 -5.52 -16.35
C GLY A 20 -1.99 -6.26 -15.01
N ASP A 21 -1.16 -7.29 -14.84
CA ASP A 21 -1.15 -8.19 -13.68
C ASP A 21 -0.12 -7.78 -12.61
N LEU A 22 0.40 -6.55 -12.66
CA LEU A 22 1.41 -6.08 -11.71
C LEU A 22 0.75 -5.52 -10.44
N ILE A 23 1.05 -6.16 -9.31
CA ILE A 23 0.62 -5.69 -7.99
C ILE A 23 1.79 -5.00 -7.31
N VAL A 24 1.65 -3.70 -7.05
CA VAL A 24 2.64 -2.90 -6.33
C VAL A 24 2.21 -2.75 -4.88
N LEU A 25 3.06 -3.25 -3.98
CA LEU A 25 2.87 -3.19 -2.53
C LEU A 25 3.58 -1.93 -2.00
N THR A 26 2.83 -0.95 -1.50
CA THR A 26 3.41 0.33 -1.06
C THR A 26 3.73 0.35 0.41
N ASN A 27 2.78 -0.07 1.25
CA ASN A 27 2.90 0.11 2.69
C ASN A 27 2.24 -1.03 3.46
N CYS A 28 2.89 -1.51 4.52
CA CYS A 28 2.42 -2.63 5.34
C CYS A 28 2.37 -2.20 6.80
N PHE A 29 1.23 -2.40 7.45
CA PHE A 29 1.09 -2.10 8.88
C PHE A 29 0.36 -3.21 9.62
N ILE A 30 0.81 -3.45 10.85
CA ILE A 30 0.12 -4.34 11.78
C ILE A 30 -1.08 -3.57 12.34
N LYS A 31 -2.28 -4.14 12.23
CA LYS A 31 -3.50 -3.58 12.79
C LYS A 31 -3.39 -3.56 14.32
N LYS A 32 -2.98 -2.41 14.87
CA LYS A 32 -3.01 -2.12 16.31
C LYS A 32 -4.28 -1.39 16.73
N SER A 33 -4.97 -0.74 15.79
CA SER A 33 -6.23 -0.01 16.05
C SER A 33 -7.27 -0.30 14.95
N GLN A 34 -8.54 -0.03 15.25
CA GLN A 34 -9.66 -0.32 14.33
C GLN A 34 -9.58 0.51 13.04
N LYS A 35 -9.17 1.79 13.16
CA LYS A 35 -9.03 2.73 12.04
C LYS A 35 -7.63 2.65 11.44
N THR A 36 -7.55 2.67 10.11
CA THR A 36 -6.26 2.81 9.41
C THR A 36 -5.64 4.16 9.78
N PRO A 37 -4.38 4.20 10.28
CA PRO A 37 -3.75 5.45 10.63
C PRO A 37 -3.64 6.35 9.39
N ARG A 38 -4.08 7.61 9.50
CA ARG A 38 -4.06 8.58 8.38
C ARG A 38 -2.65 8.78 7.81
N LYS A 39 -1.61 8.61 8.64
CA LYS A 39 -0.21 8.71 8.23
C LYS A 39 0.16 7.66 7.18
N GLU A 40 -0.26 6.40 7.40
CA GLU A 40 0.03 5.29 6.47
C GLU A 40 -0.67 5.47 5.12
N ILE A 41 -1.91 6.01 5.14
CA ILE A 41 -2.67 6.34 3.94
C ILE A 41 -1.96 7.42 3.12
N LYS A 42 -1.61 8.55 3.75
CA LYS A 42 -0.89 9.64 3.06
C LYS A 42 0.44 9.19 2.48
N MET A 43 1.16 8.32 3.19
CA MET A 43 2.42 7.76 2.72
C MET A 43 2.19 6.85 1.49
N ALA A 44 1.18 5.98 1.52
CA ALA A 44 0.83 5.14 0.39
C ALA A 44 0.40 5.94 -0.85
N GLU A 45 -0.36 7.03 -0.68
CA GLU A 45 -0.74 7.94 -1.77
C GLU A 45 0.48 8.63 -2.40
N LYS A 46 1.42 9.10 -1.56
CA LYS A 46 2.67 9.72 -2.03
C LYS A 46 3.50 8.72 -2.84
N LEU A 47 3.70 7.52 -2.31
CA LEU A 47 4.46 6.45 -2.98
C LEU A 47 3.81 6.04 -4.30
N LYS A 48 2.47 5.94 -4.37
CA LYS A 48 1.76 5.68 -5.62
C LYS A 48 2.04 6.77 -6.66
N LYS A 49 1.99 8.04 -6.27
CA LYS A 49 2.25 9.17 -7.18
C LYS A 49 3.69 9.16 -7.68
N GLU A 50 4.65 8.92 -6.79
CA GLU A 50 6.08 8.81 -7.14
C GLU A 50 6.30 7.64 -8.11
N TYR A 51 5.74 6.46 -7.82
CA TYR A 51 5.83 5.29 -8.70
C TYR A 51 5.27 5.55 -10.10
N ILE A 52 4.07 6.13 -10.19
CA ILE A 52 3.45 6.44 -11.49
C ILE A 52 4.29 7.46 -12.26
N ASN A 53 4.83 8.46 -11.58
CA ASN A 53 5.67 9.48 -12.21
C ASN A 53 7.01 8.91 -12.69
N GLU A 54 7.65 8.02 -11.93
CA GLU A 54 8.89 7.36 -12.35
C GLU A 54 8.64 6.41 -13.53
N LYS A 55 7.55 5.63 -13.47
CA LYS A 55 7.26 4.60 -14.46
C LYS A 55 6.69 5.12 -15.78
N TYR A 56 5.82 6.13 -15.73
CA TYR A 56 5.11 6.67 -16.89
C TYR A 56 5.48 8.12 -17.22
N GLY A 57 6.11 8.84 -16.29
CA GLY A 57 6.59 10.21 -16.50
C GLY A 57 8.00 10.29 -17.07
N GLY A 58 8.61 9.15 -17.43
CA GLY A 58 9.85 9.10 -18.18
C GLY A 58 9.67 9.64 -19.59
N LYS A 59 10.05 10.91 -19.78
CA LYS A 59 10.64 11.37 -21.03
C LYS A 59 12.09 10.89 -21.11
#